data_AF-A0A4Y2ECG3-F1
#
_entry.id   AF-A0A4Y2ECG3-F1
#
_cell.length_a   1.000
_cell.length_b   1.000
_cell.length_c   1.000
_cell.angle_alpha   90.00
_cell.angle_beta   90.00
_cell.angle_gamma   90.00
#
_symmetry.space_group_name_H-M   'P 1'
#
loop_
_entity.id
_entity.type
_entity.pdbx_description
1 polymer ?
#
loop_
_entity_poly.entity_id
_entity_poly.type
_entity_poly.pdbx_seq_one_letter_code
_entity_poly.pdbx_strand_id
1 'polypeptide(L)' 'MENMADSQDNAWRTHSFRQNVRAKIEEAIRQSGNPTTKSVGEMENHVFQKAKTREEYLGYVARLIIHVREMSE' A
#
# COMPACT_ATOMS: atom_id res chain seq x y z
N MET A 1 -26.21 -19.97 1.91
CA MET A 1 -25.34 -19.08 1.10
C MET A 1 -24.93 -17.94 2.01
N GLU A 2 -23.96 -18.18 2.88
CA GLU A 2 -23.55 -17.20 3.89
C GLU A 2 -22.37 -16.39 3.37
N ASN A 3 -22.64 -15.09 3.16
CA ASN A 3 -21.71 -13.99 3.38
C ASN A 3 -20.45 -13.91 2.51
N MET A 4 -20.64 -13.72 1.20
CA MET A 4 -19.56 -13.32 0.27
C MET A 4 -19.08 -11.85 0.45
N ALA A 5 -19.81 -11.04 1.21
CA ALA A 5 -19.47 -9.63 1.43
C ALA A 5 -18.36 -9.40 2.48
N ASP A 6 -18.22 -10.28 3.48
CA ASP A 6 -17.21 -10.14 4.55
C ASP A 6 -15.78 -10.47 4.07
N SER A 7 -15.67 -11.30 3.03
CA SER A 7 -14.38 -11.69 2.45
C SER A 7 -13.60 -10.51 1.87
N GLN A 8 -14.30 -9.47 1.37
CA GLN A 8 -13.64 -8.33 0.74
C GLN A 8 -13.09 -7.33 1.77
N ASP A 9 -13.73 -7.19 2.93
CA ASP A 9 -13.23 -6.34 4.01
C ASP A 9 -12.06 -6.99 4.76
N ASN A 10 -11.98 -8.32 4.80
CA ASN A 10 -10.81 -9.01 5.35
C ASN A 10 -9.69 -9.25 4.31
N ALA A 11 -9.98 -9.14 3.01
CA ALA A 11 -9.02 -9.38 1.94
C ALA A 11 -7.77 -8.49 2.00
N TRP A 12 -7.85 -7.26 2.52
CA TRP A 12 -6.70 -6.35 2.54
C TRP A 12 -5.58 -6.80 3.48
N ARG A 13 -5.91 -7.63 4.48
CA ARG A 13 -4.92 -8.22 5.39
C ARG A 13 -4.21 -9.43 4.81
N THR A 14 -4.71 -9.97 3.69
CA THR A 14 -4.09 -11.13 3.04
C THR A 14 -2.74 -10.76 2.43
N HIS A 15 -1.83 -11.74 2.42
CA HIS A 15 -0.51 -11.56 1.83
C HIS A 15 -0.59 -11.15 0.36
N SER A 16 -1.50 -11.76 -0.41
CA SER A 16 -1.70 -11.45 -1.83
C SER A 16 -2.11 -9.99 -2.05
N PHE A 17 -3.03 -9.45 -1.25
CA PHE A 17 -3.44 -8.05 -1.39
C PHE A 17 -2.30 -7.10 -1.03
N ARG A 18 -1.59 -7.37 0.08
CA ARG A 18 -0.44 -6.58 0.50
C ARG A 18 0.67 -6.60 -0.54
N GLN A 19 0.93 -7.73 -1.20
CA GLN A 19 1.89 -7.80 -2.31
C GLN A 19 1.47 -6.94 -3.50
N ASN A 20 0.20 -6.95 -3.88
CA ASN A 20 -0.30 -6.07 -4.95
C ASN A 20 -0.09 -4.59 -4.60
N VAL A 21 -0.29 -4.22 -3.33
CA VAL A 21 -0.06 -2.86 -2.85
C VAL A 21 1.41 -2.49 -2.86
N ARG A 22 2.30 -3.38 -2.40
CA ARG A 22 3.75 -3.20 -2.47
C ARG A 22 4.20 -2.97 -3.91
N ALA A 23 3.72 -3.78 -4.86
CA ALA A 23 4.05 -3.60 -6.27
C ALA A 23 3.65 -2.20 -6.79
N LYS A 24 2.49 -1.67 -6.38
CA LYS A 24 2.08 -0.30 -6.76
C LYS A 24 2.97 0.79 -6.17
N ILE A 25 3.42 0.63 -4.92
CA ILE A 25 4.36 1.56 -4.28
C ILE A 25 5.72 1.49 -4.99
N GLU A 26 6.22 0.29 -5.26
CA GLU A 26 7.47 0.07 -5.98
C GLU A 26 7.46 0.72 -7.37
N GLU A 27 6.36 0.54 -8.10
CA GLU A 27 6.18 1.15 -9.42
C GLU A 27 6.19 2.68 -9.34
N ALA A 28 5.60 3.27 -8.29
CA ALA A 28 5.62 4.70 -8.06
C ALA A 28 7.03 5.23 -7.76
N ILE A 29 7.80 4.52 -6.93
CA ILE A 29 9.21 4.85 -6.63
C ILE A 29 10.06 4.75 -7.90
N ARG A 30 9.84 3.69 -8.69
CA ARG A 30 10.57 3.51 -9.95
C ARG A 30 10.26 4.60 -10.97
N GLN A 31 9.00 5.04 -11.05
CA GLN A 31 8.57 6.15 -11.89
C GLN A 31 9.15 7.48 -11.42
N SER A 32 9.28 7.66 -10.11
CA SER A 32 9.89 8.86 -9.55
C SER A 32 11.41 8.88 -9.82
N GLY A 33 12.05 7.73 -10.02
CA GLY A 33 13.49 7.67 -10.31
C GLY A 33 14.36 7.98 -9.09
N ASN A 34 13.76 8.13 -7.91
CA ASN A 34 14.45 8.38 -6.65
C ASN A 34 14.52 7.07 -5.85
N PRO A 35 15.69 6.41 -5.73
CA PRO A 35 15.82 5.21 -4.90
C PRO A 35 15.67 5.61 -3.43
N THR A 36 14.47 5.44 -2.88
CA THR A 36 14.20 5.71 -1.48
C THR A 36 15.05 4.81 -0.60
N THR A 37 15.63 5.33 0.48
CA THR A 37 16.49 4.56 1.39
C THR A 37 15.76 3.43 2.15
N LYS A 38 14.42 3.50 2.23
CA LYS A 38 13.58 2.47 2.87
C LYS A 38 13.04 1.50 1.83
N SER A 39 13.10 0.21 2.12
CA SER A 39 12.50 -0.82 1.27
C SER A 39 10.98 -0.68 1.19
N VAL A 40 10.39 -0.97 0.02
CA VAL A 40 8.93 -0.98 -0.19
C VAL A 40 8.20 -1.82 0.86
N GLY A 41 8.79 -2.94 1.27
CA GLY A 41 8.26 -3.80 2.32
C GLY A 41 8.16 -3.12 3.68
N GLU A 42 9.14 -2.28 4.04
CA GLU A 42 9.14 -1.50 5.28
C GLU A 42 8.08 -0.40 5.23
N MET A 43 8.01 0.32 4.09
CA MET A 43 7.02 1.38 3.88
C MET A 43 5.59 0.86 3.98
N GLU A 44 5.29 -0.22 3.26
CA GLU A 44 3.97 -0.84 3.31
C GLU A 44 3.68 -1.42 4.70
N ASN A 45 4.66 -2.03 5.36
CA ASN A 45 4.46 -2.58 6.70
C ASN A 45 4.10 -1.48 7.71
N HIS A 46 4.74 -0.32 7.63
CA HIS A 46 4.39 0.82 8.47
C HIS A 46 2.95 1.30 8.22
N VAL A 47 2.54 1.40 6.95
CA VAL A 47 1.16 1.75 6.60
C VAL A 47 0.16 0.70 7.09
N PHE A 48 0.50 -0.58 6.94
CA PHE A 48 -0.31 -1.70 7.42
C PHE A 48 -0.49 -1.70 8.95
N GLN A 49 0.58 -1.46 9.71
CA GLN A 49 0.52 -1.39 11.17
C GLN A 49 -0.28 -0.19 11.66
N LYS A 50 -0.27 0.91 10.91
CA LYS A 50 -0.99 2.13 11.26
C LYS A 50 -2.48 2.06 10.93
N ALA A 51 -2.84 1.37 9.86
CA ALA A 51 -4.22 1.24 9.42
C ALA A 51 -5.00 0.25 10.28
N LYS A 52 -6.21 0.62 10.69
CA LYS A 52 -7.12 -0.29 11.40
C LYS A 52 -8.16 -0.89 10.44
N THR A 53 -8.46 -0.16 9.38
CA THR A 53 -9.45 -0.50 8.35
C THR A 53 -8.84 -0.53 6.95
N ARG A 54 -9.54 -1.18 6.02
CA ARG A 54 -9.17 -1.21 4.60
C ARG A 54 -9.05 0.19 4.01
N GLU A 55 -10.01 1.06 4.34
CA GLU A 55 -10.07 2.42 3.81
C GLU A 55 -8.88 3.26 4.26
N GLU A 56 -8.51 3.18 5.55
CA GLU A 56 -7.31 3.84 6.06
C GLU A 56 -6.04 3.33 5.37
N TYR A 57 -5.91 2.01 5.23
CA TYR A 57 -4.76 1.40 4.58
C TYR A 57 -4.60 1.91 3.14
N LEU A 58 -5.68 1.88 2.35
CA LEU A 58 -5.68 2.39 0.99
C LEU A 58 -5.44 3.90 0.92
N GLY A 59 -5.99 4.68 1.86
CA GLY A 59 -5.77 6.12 1.96
C GLY A 59 -4.30 6.48 2.25
N TYR A 60 -3.66 5.77 3.17
CA TYR A 60 -2.24 5.94 3.48
C TYR A 60 -1.36 5.52 2.30
N VAL A 61 -1.65 4.40 1.64
CA VAL A 61 -0.94 3.94 0.43
C VAL A 61 -1.08 4.96 -0.69
N ALA A 62 -2.28 5.47 -0.94
CA ALA A 62 -2.52 6.48 -1.98
C ALA A 62 -1.70 7.75 -1.72
N ARG A 63 -1.73 8.26 -0.48
CA ARG A 63 -0.91 9.41 -0.08
C ARG A 63 0.59 9.12 -0.22
N LEU A 64 1.05 7.93 0.14
CA LEU A 64 2.45 7.53 -0.01
C LEU A 64 2.87 7.51 -1.49
N ILE A 65 2.05 6.94 -2.38
CA ILE A 65 2.31 6.89 -3.82
C ILE A 65 2.38 8.30 -4.42
N ILE A 66 1.44 9.17 -4.05
CA ILE A 66 1.43 10.57 -4.52
C ILE A 66 2.70 11.28 -4.05
N HIS A 67 3.03 11.19 -2.76
CA HIS A 67 4.21 11.83 -2.20
C HIS A 67 5.51 11.34 -2.87
N VAL A 68 5.63 10.04 -3.09
CA VAL A 68 6.79 9.45 -3.77
C VAL A 68 6.94 9.99 -5.20
N ARG A 69 5.84 10.21 -5.91
CA ARG A 69 5.86 10.78 -7.26
C ARG A 69 6.24 12.26 -7.25
N GLU A 70 5.70 13.03 -6.31
CA GLU A 70 6.01 14.46 -6.14
C GLU A 70 7.45 14.71 -5.65
N MET A 71 8.08 13.76 -4.95
CA MET A 71 9.49 13.86 -4.52
C MET A 71 10.51 13.93 -5.67
N SER A 72 10.06 13.82 -6.92
CA SER A 72 10.91 13.86 -8.11
C SER A 72 10.84 15.16 -8.90
N GLU A 73 10.07 16.15 -8.41
CA GLU A 73 10.07 17.53 -8.91
C GLU A 73 11.06 18.43 -8.14
#